data_AF-A0A4Y3WG82-F1
#
_entry.id   AF-A0A4Y3WG82-F1
#
_cell.length_a   1.000
_cell.length_b   1.000
_cell.length_c   1.000
_cell.angle_alpha   90.00
_cell.angle_beta   90.00
_cell.angle_gamma   90.00
#
_symmetry.space_group_name_H-M   'P 1'
#
loop_
_entity.id
_entity.type
_entity.pdbx_description
1 polymer ?
#
loop_
_entity_poly.entity_id
_entity_poly.type
_entity_poly.pdbx_seq_one_letter_code
_entity_poly.pdbx_strand_id
1 'polypeptide(L)'
;MPRDWLPVVWHEDSPDQQPAFENLEHANRVLGLVMEHYNGVGRPLMECPDGYSPLFSLDTRNNDVLWELWIAGFEQAIALRPATWKTLLDAYGDTAAAMSGMLLLIDIAQGEKKMDDQDPIVSATPDKIAGWVVVRNEWRLANTQAGLEEQRSALLLRPDRLVPDHRPRSPLPHCLLVDAEPPREFCGRSLRSL
;
A
#
# COMPACT_ATOMS: atom_id res chain seq x y z
N MET A 1 -4.67 -9.70 3.35
CA MET A 1 -5.55 -10.08 2.23
C MET A 1 -6.88 -9.38 2.40
N PRO A 2 -7.70 -9.19 1.34
CA PRO A 2 -9.01 -8.52 1.43
C PRO A 2 -9.88 -9.02 2.57
N ARG A 3 -9.94 -10.35 2.77
CA ARG A 3 -10.66 -10.97 3.89
C ARG A 3 -10.32 -10.45 5.30
N ASP A 4 -9.14 -9.86 5.49
CA ASP A 4 -8.68 -9.38 6.80
C ASP A 4 -9.12 -7.94 7.07
N TRP A 5 -9.17 -7.08 6.05
CA TRP A 5 -9.44 -5.65 6.20
C TRP A 5 -10.85 -5.25 5.76
N LEU A 6 -11.47 -6.03 4.86
CA LEU A 6 -12.78 -5.72 4.31
C LEU A 6 -13.89 -5.67 5.38
N PRO A 7 -13.89 -6.52 6.42
CA PRO A 7 -14.83 -6.36 7.54
C PRO A 7 -14.69 -5.01 8.25
N VAL A 8 -13.47 -4.49 8.44
CA VAL A 8 -13.24 -3.20 9.12
C VAL A 8 -13.85 -2.04 8.35
N VAL A 9 -13.81 -2.08 7.01
CA VAL A 9 -14.41 -1.05 6.14
C VAL A 9 -15.93 -0.95 6.31
N TRP A 10 -16.60 -2.03 6.72
CA TRP A 10 -18.05 -2.06 6.83
C TRP A 10 -18.57 -1.93 8.26
N HIS A 11 -17.73 -2.20 9.26
CA HIS A 11 -18.12 -2.28 10.67
C HIS A 11 -17.27 -1.29 11.48
N GLU A 12 -17.57 0.02 11.34
CA GLU A 12 -16.86 1.06 12.10
C GLU A 12 -17.11 0.96 13.61
N ASP A 13 -18.34 0.65 14.05
CA ASP A 13 -18.74 0.77 15.46
C ASP A 13 -19.11 -0.55 16.16
N SER A 14 -19.43 -1.62 15.41
CA SER A 14 -19.79 -2.92 15.97
C SER A 14 -19.72 -4.04 14.93
N PRO A 15 -19.21 -5.24 15.29
CA PRO A 15 -19.24 -6.41 14.42
C PRO A 15 -20.67 -6.87 14.04
N ASP A 16 -21.70 -6.38 14.74
CA ASP A 16 -23.11 -6.69 14.46
C ASP A 16 -23.76 -5.71 13.47
N GLN A 17 -23.08 -4.61 13.12
CA GLN A 17 -23.60 -3.59 12.21
C GLN A 17 -23.50 -4.08 10.76
N GLN A 18 -24.62 -4.57 10.20
CA GLN A 18 -24.66 -4.91 8.78
C GLN A 18 -24.61 -3.63 7.93
N PRO A 19 -23.76 -3.59 6.88
CA PRO A 19 -23.78 -2.49 5.94
C PRO A 19 -25.17 -2.36 5.31
N ALA A 20 -25.70 -1.14 5.27
CA ALA A 20 -27.02 -0.84 4.75
C ALA A 20 -27.04 -0.89 3.21
N PHE A 21 -26.94 -2.09 2.64
CA PHE A 21 -27.13 -2.30 1.22
C PHE A 21 -28.61 -2.47 0.89
N GLU A 22 -29.06 -1.81 -0.18
CA GLU A 22 -30.45 -1.90 -0.64
C GLU A 22 -30.84 -3.30 -1.12
N ASN A 23 -29.88 -4.00 -1.75
CA ASN A 23 -30.03 -5.36 -2.28
C ASN A 23 -28.65 -5.94 -2.65
N LEU A 24 -28.62 -7.20 -3.09
CA LEU A 24 -27.40 -7.89 -3.50
C LEU A 24 -26.69 -7.23 -4.69
N GLU A 25 -27.42 -6.66 -5.63
CA GLU A 25 -26.83 -5.95 -6.78
C GLU A 25 -26.08 -4.70 -6.30
N HIS A 26 -26.69 -3.92 -5.41
CA HIS A 26 -26.07 -2.76 -4.80
C HIS A 26 -24.81 -3.16 -4.00
N ALA A 27 -24.89 -4.22 -3.19
CA ALA A 27 -23.73 -4.74 -2.46
C ALA A 27 -22.56 -5.12 -3.39
N ASN A 28 -22.84 -5.85 -4.46
CA ASN A 28 -21.83 -6.26 -5.45
C ASN A 28 -21.20 -5.06 -6.17
N ARG A 29 -22.02 -4.04 -6.49
CA ARG A 29 -21.55 -2.80 -7.11
C ARG A 29 -20.59 -2.05 -6.19
N VAL A 30 -20.94 -1.87 -4.92
CA VAL A 30 -20.09 -1.21 -3.92
C VAL A 30 -18.79 -1.99 -3.71
N LEU A 31 -18.88 -3.32 -3.56
CA LEU A 31 -17.69 -4.16 -3.42
C LEU A 31 -16.77 -4.04 -4.66
N GLY A 32 -17.34 -4.01 -5.86
CA GLY A 32 -16.60 -3.79 -7.10
C GLY A 32 -15.80 -2.50 -7.08
N LEU A 33 -16.41 -1.39 -6.66
CA LEU A 33 -15.75 -0.09 -6.53
C LEU A 33 -14.64 -0.10 -5.48
N VAL A 34 -14.86 -0.75 -4.33
CA VAL A 34 -13.83 -0.90 -3.29
C VAL A 34 -12.63 -1.68 -3.82
N MET A 35 -12.86 -2.77 -4.56
CA MET A 35 -11.78 -3.57 -5.14
C MET A 35 -11.06 -2.84 -6.28
N GLU A 36 -11.78 -2.06 -7.08
CA GLU A 36 -11.20 -1.19 -8.10
C GLU A 36 -10.29 -0.14 -7.46
N HIS A 37 -10.75 0.54 -6.41
CA HIS A 37 -9.94 1.50 -5.66
C HIS A 37 -8.71 0.84 -5.02
N TYR A 38 -8.89 -0.32 -4.38
CA TYR A 38 -7.78 -1.10 -3.81
C TYR A 38 -6.70 -1.41 -4.86
N ASN A 39 -7.09 -1.87 -6.05
CA ASN A 39 -6.16 -2.14 -7.15
C ASN A 39 -5.58 -0.83 -7.73
N GLY A 40 -6.36 0.25 -7.73
CA GLY A 40 -5.95 1.59 -8.14
C GLY A 40 -4.85 2.17 -7.24
N VAL A 41 -4.86 1.85 -5.94
CA VAL A 41 -3.80 2.20 -4.99
C VAL A 41 -2.59 1.27 -5.13
N GLY A 42 -2.83 -0.04 -5.26
CA GLY A 42 -1.76 -1.04 -5.29
C GLY A 42 -0.84 -0.94 -6.51
N ARG A 43 -1.39 -0.72 -7.71
CA ARG A 43 -0.61 -0.68 -8.96
C ARG A 43 0.44 0.43 -8.99
N PRO A 44 0.11 1.72 -8.74
CA PRO A 44 1.12 2.78 -8.67
C PRO A 44 2.22 2.45 -7.67
N LEU A 45 1.86 1.98 -6.48
CA LEU A 45 2.85 1.60 -5.47
C LEU A 45 3.78 0.46 -5.91
N MET A 46 3.35 -0.46 -6.77
CA MET A 46 4.22 -1.53 -7.27
C MET A 46 5.04 -1.12 -8.50
N GLU A 47 4.46 -0.35 -9.41
CA GLU A 47 4.97 -0.18 -10.78
C GLU A 47 5.53 1.23 -11.03
N CYS A 48 4.92 2.26 -10.43
CA CYS A 48 5.27 3.66 -10.64
C CYS A 48 4.97 4.47 -9.36
N PRO A 49 5.81 4.37 -8.31
CA PRO A 49 5.51 4.96 -7.00
C PRO A 49 5.33 6.48 -7.05
N ASP A 50 6.00 7.17 -7.98
CA ASP A 50 5.85 8.61 -8.22
C ASP A 50 4.42 9.00 -8.68
N GLY A 51 3.65 8.04 -9.23
CA GLY A 51 2.26 8.23 -9.63
C GLY A 51 1.25 7.97 -8.51
N TYR A 52 1.69 7.59 -7.31
CA TYR A 52 0.79 7.39 -6.18
C TYR A 52 0.26 8.73 -5.66
N SER A 53 -1.06 8.78 -5.44
CA SER A 53 -1.69 9.88 -4.72
C SER A 53 -2.81 9.37 -3.82
N PRO A 54 -2.84 9.75 -2.52
CA PRO A 54 -3.95 9.41 -1.63
C PRO A 54 -5.25 10.10 -2.06
N LEU A 55 -6.36 9.38 -1.91
CA LEU A 55 -7.70 9.94 -2.10
C LEU A 55 -8.16 10.57 -0.78
N PHE A 56 -8.27 11.90 -0.75
CA PHE A 56 -8.80 12.63 0.39
C PHE A 56 -10.26 13.02 0.20
N SER A 57 -10.99 13.07 1.31
CA SER A 57 -12.29 13.74 1.38
C SER A 57 -12.08 15.25 1.42
N LEU A 58 -13.06 15.99 0.88
CA LEU A 58 -13.09 17.44 0.91
C LEU A 58 -14.26 17.91 1.77
N ASP A 59 -14.06 18.96 2.54
CA ASP A 59 -15.17 19.66 3.20
C ASP A 59 -16.01 20.39 2.13
N THR A 60 -17.30 20.07 2.06
CA THR A 60 -18.20 20.61 1.04
C THR A 60 -18.48 22.11 1.19
N ARG A 61 -18.12 22.71 2.33
CA ARG A 61 -18.38 24.13 2.63
C ARG A 61 -17.30 25.04 2.09
N ASN A 62 -16.04 24.58 2.09
CA ASN A 62 -14.88 25.41 1.75
C ASN A 62 -13.84 24.70 0.85
N ASN A 63 -14.05 23.42 0.50
CA ASN A 63 -13.15 22.55 -0.26
C ASN A 63 -11.81 22.27 0.42
N ASP A 64 -11.73 22.41 1.75
CA ASP A 64 -10.53 22.04 2.48
C ASP A 64 -10.33 20.52 2.47
N VAL A 65 -9.08 20.09 2.39
CA VAL A 65 -8.69 18.69 2.44
C VAL A 65 -8.84 18.17 3.87
N LEU A 66 -9.69 17.15 4.05
CA LEU A 66 -9.91 16.45 5.32
C LEU A 66 -8.93 15.29 5.45
N TRP A 67 -7.66 15.62 5.70
CA TRP A 67 -6.58 14.63 5.82
C TRP A 67 -6.74 13.74 7.08
N GLU A 68 -7.43 14.23 8.10
CA GLU A 68 -7.69 13.54 9.36
C GLU A 68 -8.47 12.23 9.13
N LEU A 69 -9.44 12.25 8.20
CA LEU A 69 -10.21 11.06 7.84
C LEU A 69 -9.34 9.97 7.20
N TRP A 70 -8.35 10.38 6.39
CA TRP A 70 -7.40 9.45 5.80
C TRP A 70 -6.49 8.84 6.87
N ILE A 71 -6.01 9.67 7.80
CA ILE A 71 -5.14 9.23 8.90
C ILE A 71 -5.88 8.29 9.86
N ALA A 72 -7.16 8.54 10.14
CA ALA A 72 -7.98 7.61 10.93
C ALA A 72 -8.06 6.22 10.27
N GLY A 73 -8.25 6.15 8.95
CA GLY A 73 -8.21 4.89 8.20
C GLY A 73 -6.83 4.19 8.27
N PHE A 74 -5.75 4.98 8.25
CA PHE A 74 -4.40 4.46 8.41
C PHE A 74 -4.14 3.88 9.80
N GLU A 75 -4.63 4.53 10.86
CA GLU A 75 -4.58 4.02 12.23
C GLU A 75 -5.26 2.64 12.34
N GLN A 76 -6.43 2.48 11.74
CA GLN A 76 -7.11 1.18 11.70
C GLN A 76 -6.27 0.11 10.98
N ALA A 77 -5.57 0.50 9.91
CA ALA A 77 -4.64 -0.40 9.22
C ALA A 77 -3.42 -0.78 10.09
N ILE A 78 -2.96 0.12 10.97
CA ILE A 78 -1.93 -0.19 11.99
C ILE A 78 -2.44 -1.27 12.94
N ALA A 79 -3.64 -1.06 13.50
CA ALA A 79 -4.26 -1.97 14.46
C ALA A 79 -4.45 -3.40 13.90
N LEU A 80 -4.70 -3.54 12.59
CA LEU A 80 -4.83 -4.84 11.93
C LEU A 80 -3.54 -5.69 11.92
N ARG A 81 -2.36 -5.07 11.95
CA ARG A 81 -1.08 -5.79 11.75
C ARG A 81 0.07 -5.26 12.62
N PRO A 82 -0.09 -5.13 13.95
CA PRO A 82 0.83 -4.37 14.80
C PRO A 82 2.29 -4.82 14.70
N ALA A 83 2.53 -6.14 14.54
CA ALA A 83 3.87 -6.67 14.37
C ALA A 83 4.58 -6.16 13.11
N THR A 84 3.88 -6.08 11.97
CA THR A 84 4.44 -5.56 10.71
C THR A 84 4.78 -4.08 10.82
N TRP A 85 3.92 -3.32 11.50
CA TRP A 85 4.10 -1.89 11.70
C TRP A 85 5.25 -1.58 12.66
N LYS A 86 5.43 -2.41 13.69
CA LYS A 86 6.59 -2.32 14.58
C LYS A 86 7.91 -2.44 13.81
N THR A 87 8.02 -3.35 12.83
CA THR A 87 9.23 -3.49 12.03
C THR A 87 9.58 -2.22 11.25
N LEU A 88 8.57 -1.49 10.74
CA LEU A 88 8.78 -0.21 10.05
C LEU A 88 9.24 0.91 11.01
N LEU A 89 8.78 0.89 12.27
CA LEU A 89 9.24 1.83 13.30
C LEU A 89 10.67 1.54 13.75
N ASP A 90 11.02 0.26 13.87
CA ASP A 90 12.36 -0.19 14.24
C ASP A 90 13.37 -0.08 13.07
N ALA A 91 12.91 0.37 11.89
CA ALA A 91 13.78 0.71 10.77
C ALA A 91 14.62 1.97 11.07
N TYR A 92 15.46 2.38 10.12
CA TYR A 92 16.32 3.56 10.25
C TYR A 92 16.05 4.57 9.13
N GLY A 93 16.52 5.81 9.33
CA GLY A 93 16.46 6.87 8.32
C GLY A 93 15.03 7.28 7.96
N ASP A 94 14.80 7.52 6.67
CA ASP A 94 13.57 8.11 6.15
C ASP A 94 12.33 7.26 6.46
N THR A 95 12.45 5.93 6.53
CA THR A 95 11.33 5.04 6.87
C THR A 95 10.86 5.25 8.30
N ALA A 96 11.79 5.36 9.26
CA ALA A 96 11.45 5.63 10.66
C ALA A 96 10.89 7.05 10.84
N ALA A 97 11.43 8.02 10.11
CA ALA A 97 10.92 9.39 10.09
C ALA A 97 9.49 9.46 9.52
N ALA A 98 9.23 8.76 8.41
CA ALA A 98 7.90 8.66 7.80
C ALA A 98 6.88 8.02 8.75
N MET A 99 7.25 6.95 9.44
CA MET A 99 6.40 6.32 10.45
C MET A 99 6.13 7.26 11.63
N SER A 100 7.17 7.94 12.13
CA SER A 100 7.03 8.90 13.24
C SER A 100 6.12 10.08 12.85
N GLY A 101 6.21 10.55 11.61
CA GLY A 101 5.33 11.56 11.05
C GLY A 101 3.87 11.11 11.00
N MET A 102 3.60 9.90 10.50
CA MET A 102 2.24 9.34 10.48
C MET A 102 1.66 9.19 11.90
N LEU A 103 2.45 8.71 12.87
CA LEU A 103 2.00 8.61 14.26
C LEU A 103 1.69 9.98 14.88
N LEU A 104 2.53 10.98 14.61
CA LEU A 104 2.25 12.34 15.05
C LEU A 104 0.93 12.87 14.49
N LEU A 105 0.62 12.58 13.21
CA LEU A 105 -0.65 12.98 12.62
C LEU A 105 -1.85 12.27 13.26
N ILE A 106 -1.69 11.02 13.71
CA ILE A 106 -2.72 10.31 14.49
C ILE A 106 -2.97 11.04 15.80
N ASP A 107 -1.91 11.34 16.58
CA ASP A 107 -2.03 12.07 17.84
C ASP A 107 -2.73 13.44 17.65
N ILE A 108 -2.46 14.11 16.53
CA ILE A 108 -3.11 15.40 16.19
C ILE A 108 -4.59 15.19 15.83
N ALA A 109 -4.90 14.22 14.96
CA ALA A 109 -6.28 13.95 14.55
C ALA A 109 -7.18 13.53 15.73
N GLN A 110 -6.60 12.89 16.75
CA GLN A 110 -7.29 12.53 18.00
C GLN A 110 -7.37 13.69 19.00
N GLY A 111 -6.70 14.82 18.73
CA GLY A 111 -6.64 15.98 19.62
C GLY A 111 -5.70 15.82 20.82
N GLU A 112 -4.87 14.76 20.85
CA GLU A 112 -3.86 14.53 21.89
C GLU A 112 -2.69 15.51 21.78
N LYS A 113 -2.38 15.92 20.54
CA LYS A 113 -1.42 16.98 20.24
C LYS A 113 -2.08 18.09 19.45
N LYS A 114 -1.62 19.31 19.69
CA LYS A 114 -2.04 20.49 18.91
C LYS A 114 -1.01 20.78 17.84
N MET A 115 -1.49 20.96 16.62
CA MET A 115 -0.76 21.61 15.56
C MET A 115 -1.27 23.06 15.50
N ASP A 116 -0.38 24.02 15.28
CA ASP A 116 -0.82 25.39 15.02
C ASP A 116 -1.42 25.43 13.61
N ASP A 117 -2.66 25.92 13.47
CA ASP A 117 -3.35 26.02 12.18
C ASP A 117 -2.61 26.93 11.19
N GLN A 118 -1.75 27.82 11.70
CA GLN A 118 -0.87 28.66 10.89
C GLN A 118 0.46 28.01 10.52
N ASP A 119 0.73 26.79 11.00
CA ASP A 119 1.94 26.07 10.66
C ASP A 119 1.92 25.73 9.16
N PRO A 120 2.92 26.17 8.38
CA PRO A 120 3.04 25.80 6.96
C PRO A 120 3.04 24.28 6.73
N ILE A 121 3.33 23.48 7.77
CA ILE A 121 3.24 22.03 7.74
C ILE A 121 1.80 21.55 7.55
N VAL A 122 0.79 22.27 8.04
CA VAL A 122 -0.63 21.86 7.93
C VAL A 122 -1.02 21.78 6.46
N SER A 123 -0.77 22.82 5.68
CA SER A 123 -1.09 22.84 4.24
C SER A 123 -0.27 21.84 3.42
N ALA A 124 0.93 21.49 3.89
CA ALA A 124 1.78 20.47 3.28
C ALA A 124 1.46 19.03 3.76
N THR A 125 0.51 18.85 4.69
CA THR A 125 0.20 17.53 5.27
C THR A 125 -0.24 16.50 4.22
N PRO A 126 -1.12 16.83 3.25
CA PRO A 126 -1.47 15.92 2.17
C PRO A 126 -0.26 15.37 1.38
N ASP A 127 0.68 16.26 1.03
CA ASP A 127 1.90 15.90 0.28
C ASP A 127 2.84 15.04 1.14
N LYS A 128 2.95 15.36 2.44
CA LYS A 128 3.73 14.56 3.38
C LYS A 128 3.17 13.15 3.51
N ILE A 129 1.85 13.01 3.65
CA ILE A 129 1.18 11.70 3.69
C ILE A 129 1.53 10.89 2.45
N ALA A 130 1.41 11.49 1.26
CA ALA A 130 1.73 10.83 -0.01
C ALA A 130 3.19 10.34 -0.03
N GLY A 131 4.15 11.22 0.27
CA GLY A 131 5.57 10.89 0.30
C GLY A 131 5.92 9.81 1.33
N TRP A 132 5.32 9.86 2.53
CA TRP A 132 5.55 8.85 3.56
C TRP A 132 5.01 7.48 3.18
N VAL A 133 3.90 7.39 2.45
CA VAL A 133 3.41 6.11 1.91
C VAL A 133 4.42 5.53 0.91
N VAL A 134 4.95 6.36 0.01
CA VAL A 134 5.95 5.93 -0.98
C VAL A 134 7.22 5.40 -0.28
N VAL A 135 7.81 6.19 0.63
CA VAL A 135 9.01 5.81 1.39
C VAL A 135 8.83 4.47 2.13
N ARG A 136 7.68 4.27 2.77
CA ARG A 136 7.39 3.02 3.47
C ARG A 136 7.20 1.83 2.51
N ASN A 137 6.58 2.07 1.37
CA ASN A 137 6.39 1.03 0.36
C ASN A 137 7.71 0.61 -0.28
N GLU A 138 8.61 1.55 -0.57
CA GLU A 138 9.97 1.26 -1.05
C GLU A 138 10.74 0.39 -0.06
N TRP A 139 10.72 0.76 1.23
CA TRP A 139 11.33 -0.06 2.28
C TRP A 139 10.74 -1.47 2.32
N ARG A 140 9.41 -1.60 2.22
CA ARG A 140 8.73 -2.91 2.20
C ARG A 140 9.19 -3.76 1.01
N LEU A 141 9.30 -3.19 -0.19
CA LEU A 141 9.76 -3.90 -1.38
C LEU A 141 11.21 -4.35 -1.23
N ALA A 142 12.10 -3.47 -0.77
CA ALA A 142 13.51 -3.77 -0.55
C ALA A 142 13.70 -4.91 0.48
N ASN A 143 12.95 -4.87 1.58
CA ASN A 143 13.07 -5.88 2.66
C ASN A 143 12.36 -7.19 2.32
N THR A 144 11.34 -7.18 1.46
CA THR A 144 10.76 -8.41 0.90
C THR A 144 11.75 -9.09 -0.04
N GLN A 145 12.40 -8.32 -0.92
CA GLN A 145 13.40 -8.84 -1.85
C GLN A 145 14.63 -9.38 -1.11
N ALA A 146 15.15 -8.64 -0.13
CA ALA A 146 16.28 -9.09 0.70
C ALA A 146 15.95 -10.41 1.43
N GLY A 147 14.74 -10.54 1.99
CA GLY A 147 14.29 -11.78 2.61
C GLY A 147 14.22 -12.97 1.63
N LEU A 148 13.78 -12.73 0.39
CA LEU A 148 13.76 -13.76 -0.66
C LEU A 148 15.17 -14.14 -1.12
N GLU A 149 16.09 -13.18 -1.22
CA GLU A 149 17.49 -13.42 -1.59
C GLU A 149 18.26 -14.16 -0.50
N GLU A 150 18.04 -13.82 0.77
CA GLU A 150 18.58 -14.55 1.92
C GLU A 150 18.06 -15.98 1.95
N GLN A 151 16.75 -16.18 1.77
CA GLN A 151 16.13 -17.51 1.68
C GLN A 151 16.67 -18.32 0.49
N ARG A 152 16.84 -17.69 -0.68
CA ARG A 152 17.40 -18.32 -1.88
C ARG A 152 18.86 -18.70 -1.67
N SER A 153 19.65 -17.83 -1.03
CA SER A 153 21.05 -18.08 -0.70
C SER A 153 21.19 -19.22 0.31
N ALA A 154 20.37 -19.21 1.36
CA ALA A 154 20.29 -20.28 2.35
C ALA A 154 19.85 -21.62 1.73
N LEU A 155 18.96 -21.59 0.72
CA LEU A 155 18.54 -22.78 -0.03
C LEU A 155 19.64 -23.30 -0.97
N LEU A 156 20.41 -22.42 -1.59
CA LEU A 156 21.54 -22.77 -2.46
C LEU A 156 22.75 -23.31 -1.67
N LEU A 157 22.91 -22.89 -0.42
CA LEU A 157 23.94 -23.36 0.50
C LEU A 157 23.58 -24.67 1.22
N ARG A 158 22.39 -25.27 0.97
CA ARG A 158 22.05 -26.59 1.52
C ARG A 158 22.81 -27.69 0.77
N PRO A 159 23.63 -28.52 1.46
CA PRO A 159 24.50 -29.51 0.82
C PRO A 159 23.75 -30.68 0.14
N ASP A 160 22.47 -30.93 0.47
CA ASP A 160 21.68 -32.04 -0.09
C ASP A 160 20.80 -31.64 -1.29
N ARG A 161 21.36 -30.95 -2.28
CA ARG A 161 20.72 -30.90 -3.61
C ARG A 161 21.05 -32.19 -4.36
N LEU A 162 20.30 -33.25 -4.08
CA LEU A 162 20.20 -34.38 -5.01
C LEU A 162 19.66 -33.83 -6.33
N VAL A 163 20.56 -33.66 -7.31
CA VAL A 163 20.19 -33.45 -8.70
C VAL A 163 19.32 -34.64 -9.09
N PRO A 164 18.03 -34.45 -9.46
CA PRO A 164 17.24 -35.56 -9.96
C PRO A 164 17.91 -36.08 -11.23
N ASP A 165 18.20 -37.39 -11.25
CA ASP A 165 18.74 -38.10 -12.40
C ASP A 165 17.94 -37.76 -13.66
N HIS A 166 18.52 -36.92 -14.51
CA HIS A 166 17.96 -36.58 -15.81
C HIS A 166 18.11 -37.78 -16.74
N ARG A 167 17.16 -38.73 -16.67
CA ARG A 167 16.91 -39.59 -17.82
C ARG A 167 16.23 -38.78 -18.92
N PRO A 168 16.79 -38.72 -20.14
CA PRO A 168 16.16 -38.01 -21.23
C PRO A 168 14.86 -38.72 -21.63
N ARG A 169 13.71 -38.06 -21.44
CA ARG A 169 12.49 -38.44 -22.13
C ARG A 169 12.52 -37.82 -23.52
N SER A 170 12.28 -38.68 -24.52
CA SER A 170 12.24 -38.40 -25.95
C SER A 170 11.29 -37.24 -26.33
N PRO A 171 11.48 -36.60 -27.51
CA PRO A 171 10.80 -35.36 -27.85
C PRO A 171 9.42 -35.60 -28.48
N LEU A 172 8.45 -34.75 -28.16
CA LEU A 172 7.20 -34.55 -28.90
C LEU A 172 6.90 -33.04 -28.98
N PRO A 173 6.08 -32.60 -29.95
CA PRO A 173 6.50 -31.60 -30.92
C PRO A 173 6.04 -30.17 -30.60
N HIS A 174 6.70 -29.24 -31.31
CA HIS A 174 6.41 -27.82 -31.46
C HIS A 174 4.92 -27.47 -31.48
N CYS A 175 4.53 -26.50 -30.65
CA CYS A 175 3.43 -25.58 -30.92
C CYS A 175 3.69 -24.21 -30.24
N LEU A 176 4.04 -23.24 -31.09
CA LEU A 176 3.72 -21.80 -31.06
C LEU A 176 3.99 -20.98 -29.78
N LEU A 177 5.12 -20.26 -29.82
CA LEU A 177 5.23 -18.92 -29.22
C LEU A 177 4.17 -18.00 -29.85
N VAL A 178 3.37 -17.34 -29.02
CA VAL A 178 2.74 -16.07 -29.35
C VAL A 178 3.49 -15.02 -28.54
N ASP A 179 4.14 -14.12 -29.26
CA ASP A 179 4.86 -12.98 -28.70
C ASP A 179 3.90 -12.10 -27.90
N ALA A 180 4.15 -11.95 -26.61
CA ALA A 180 3.58 -10.88 -25.82
C ALA A 180 4.58 -9.70 -25.84
N GLU A 181 4.27 -8.66 -26.61
CA GLU A 181 4.96 -7.38 -26.49
C GLU A 181 4.79 -6.84 -25.05
N PRO A 182 5.85 -6.32 -24.41
CA PRO A 182 5.71 -5.62 -23.14
C PRO A 182 4.99 -4.28 -23.36
N PRO A 183 4.05 -3.87 -22.48
CA PRO A 183 3.52 -2.51 -22.55
C PRO A 183 4.65 -1.51 -22.32
N ARG A 184 4.75 -0.57 -23.26
CA ARG A 184 5.77 0.47 -23.31
C ARG A 184 5.72 1.33 -22.05
N GLU A 185 6.91 1.54 -21.50
CA GLU A 185 7.24 2.48 -20.43
C GLU A 185 6.62 3.87 -20.69
N PHE A 186 5.93 4.40 -19.69
CA PHE A 186 5.82 5.85 -19.50
C PHE A 186 5.68 6.14 -17.99
N CYS A 187 6.77 5.93 -17.24
CA CYS A 187 7.02 6.76 -16.07
C CYS A 187 7.66 8.06 -16.59
N GLY A 188 6.81 8.96 -17.06
CA GLY A 188 7.23 10.23 -17.63
C GLY A 188 7.76 11.16 -16.53
N ARG A 189 9.08 11.20 -16.36
CA ARG A 189 9.75 12.44 -15.96
C ARG A 189 9.41 13.50 -17.00
N SER A 190 8.50 14.41 -16.68
CA SER A 190 8.50 15.71 -17.34
C SER A 190 9.27 16.69 -16.47
N LEU A 191 10.43 17.06 -17.01
CA LEU A 191 11.38 18.02 -16.48
C LEU A 191 10.72 19.37 -16.24
N ARG A 192 11.10 20.03 -15.13
CA ARG A 192 11.06 21.49 -15.03
C ARG A 192 11.85 22.09 -16.20
N SER A 193 11.26 23.04 -16.93
CA SER A 193 11.94 24.28 -17.38
C SER A 193 10.95 25.23 -18.08
N LEU A 194 11.02 26.49 -17.61
CA LEU A 194 10.44 27.76 -18.10
C LEU A 194 8.95 28.01 -17.84
#